data_AF-A0A2D8A953-F1
#
_entry.id   AF-A0A2D8A953-F1
#
_cell.length_a   1.000
_cell.length_b   1.000
_cell.length_c   1.000
_cell.angle_alpha   90.00
_cell.angle_beta   90.00
_cell.angle_gamma   90.00
#
_symmetry.space_group_name_H-M   'P 1'
#
loop_
_entity.id
_entity.type
_entity.pdbx_description
1 polymer ?
#
loop_
_entity_poly.entity_id
_entity_poly.type
_entity_poly.pdbx_seq_one_letter_code
_entity_poly.pdbx_strand_id
1 'polypeptide(L)'
;MNRINLINMDEEKWLTVLRQECEEKSQRIVAGELNVSTAMISQALNGIYKGDIKKLERRVRGAYMGDTVMCPVLNELAVNKCLQNQRRKVSLHNPLRLALYKACNGNCVNADHNQEKSA
;
A
#
# COMPACT_ATOMS: atom_id res chain seq x y z
N MET A 1 -7.83 -24.83 19.57
CA MET A 1 -8.01 -25.04 18.12
C MET A 1 -9.41 -24.62 17.73
N ASN A 2 -9.51 -23.95 16.58
CA ASN A 2 -10.73 -23.62 15.84
C ASN A 2 -11.45 -22.32 16.21
N ARG A 3 -11.14 -21.26 15.45
CA ARG A 3 -12.11 -20.23 15.10
C ARG A 3 -12.28 -20.28 13.59
N ILE A 4 -13.35 -20.95 13.15
CA ILE A 4 -13.85 -20.83 11.79
C ILE A 4 -14.26 -19.37 11.64
N ASN A 5 -13.45 -18.59 10.92
CA ASN A 5 -13.83 -17.24 10.50
C ASN A 5 -14.99 -17.41 9.51
N LEU A 6 -16.19 -17.02 9.95
CA LEU A 6 -17.31 -16.74 9.06
C LEU A 6 -16.79 -15.78 7.99
N ILE A 7 -16.76 -16.27 6.76
CA ILE A 7 -16.42 -15.47 5.58
C ILE A 7 -17.51 -14.41 5.49
N ASN A 8 -17.20 -13.18 5.92
CA ASN A 8 -18.07 -12.03 5.69
C ASN A 8 -18.16 -11.85 4.18
N MET A 9 -19.28 -12.25 3.58
CA MET A 9 -19.52 -12.15 2.14
C MET A 9 -19.56 -10.69 1.63
N ASP A 10 -19.51 -9.71 2.54
CA ASP A 10 -19.44 -8.27 2.28
C ASP A 10 -18.08 -7.63 2.66
N GLU A 11 -17.06 -8.40 3.06
CA GLU A 11 -15.72 -7.85 3.35
C GLU A 11 -14.99 -7.53 2.03
N GLU A 12 -14.49 -6.29 1.89
CA GLU A 12 -13.71 -5.91 0.71
C GLU A 12 -12.53 -6.87 0.53
N LYS A 13 -12.34 -7.41 -0.68
CA LYS A 13 -11.36 -8.48 -1.00
C LYS A 13 -9.98 -8.24 -0.39
N TRP A 14 -9.50 -7.00 -0.35
CA TRP A 14 -8.18 -6.68 0.21
C TRP A 14 -8.10 -6.88 1.73
N LEU A 15 -9.19 -6.69 2.48
CA LEU A 15 -9.24 -6.96 3.92
C LEU A 15 -9.14 -8.45 4.20
N THR A 16 -9.77 -9.29 3.39
CA THR A 16 -9.64 -10.75 3.47
C THR A 16 -8.19 -11.18 3.23
N VAL A 17 -7.53 -10.63 2.20
CA VAL A 17 -6.10 -10.87 1.94
C VAL A 17 -5.23 -10.40 3.12
N LEU A 18 -5.49 -9.20 3.65
CA LEU A 18 -4.76 -8.68 4.81
C LEU A 18 -4.91 -9.61 6.03
N ARG A 19 -6.12 -10.14 6.28
CA ARG A 19 -6.40 -11.06 7.37
C ARG A 19 -5.62 -12.36 7.20
N GLN A 20 -5.65 -12.95 6.01
CA GLN A 20 -4.90 -14.17 5.68
C GLN A 20 -3.40 -13.99 5.91
N GLU A 21 -2.80 -12.92 5.38
CA GLU A 21 -1.37 -12.63 5.56
C GLU A 21 -1.00 -12.45 7.05
N CYS A 22 -1.90 -11.86 7.85
CA CYS A 22 -1.71 -11.71 9.29
C CYS A 22 -1.80 -13.05 10.03
N GLU A 23 -2.65 -13.98 9.58
CA GLU A 23 -2.75 -15.33 10.12
C GLU A 23 -1.48 -16.14 9.80
N GLU A 24 -0.90 -15.97 8.61
CA GLU A 24 0.32 -16.67 8.18
C GLU A 24 1.60 -16.12 8.82
N LYS A 25 1.76 -14.79 8.93
CA LYS A 25 3.03 -14.14 9.29
C LYS A 25 2.99 -13.29 10.57
N SER A 26 1.84 -13.13 11.22
CA SER A 26 1.57 -12.14 12.27
C SER A 26 1.44 -10.69 11.79
N GLN A 27 0.60 -9.92 12.47
CA GLN A 27 0.38 -8.49 12.18
C GLN A 27 1.66 -7.64 12.28
N ARG A 28 2.66 -8.05 13.08
CA ARG A 28 3.92 -7.31 13.22
C ARG A 28 4.75 -7.41 11.93
N ILE A 29 4.83 -8.59 11.32
CA ILE A 29 5.57 -8.80 10.08
C ILE A 29 4.86 -8.07 8.93
N VAL A 30 3.55 -8.26 8.81
CA VAL A 30 2.73 -7.60 7.79
C VAL A 30 2.82 -6.07 7.90
N ALA A 31 2.79 -5.51 9.11
CA ALA A 31 2.99 -4.07 9.33
C ALA A 31 4.34 -3.57 8.79
N GLY A 32 5.41 -4.36 8.99
CA GLY A 32 6.73 -4.06 8.45
C GLY A 32 6.76 -4.09 6.92
N GLU A 33 6.17 -5.11 6.30
CA GLU A 33 6.11 -5.26 4.85
C GLU A 33 5.31 -4.12 4.18
N LEU A 34 4.18 -3.74 4.77
CA LEU A 34 3.34 -2.62 4.30
C LEU A 34 3.90 -1.24 4.70
N ASN A 35 4.89 -1.21 5.60
CA ASN A 35 5.44 0.00 6.22
C ASN A 35 4.33 0.88 6.81
N VAL A 36 3.54 0.27 7.71
CA VAL A 36 2.48 0.89 8.51
C VAL A 36 2.65 0.47 9.97
N SER A 37 1.87 1.05 10.88
CA SER A 37 1.88 0.61 12.27
C SER A 37 1.04 -0.67 12.45
N THR A 38 1.43 -1.54 13.39
CA THR A 38 0.63 -2.71 13.78
C THR A 38 -0.75 -2.29 14.29
N ALA A 39 -0.84 -1.16 14.99
CA ALA A 39 -2.11 -0.58 15.43
C ALA A 39 -3.04 -0.24 14.26
N MET A 40 -2.52 0.28 13.15
CA MET A 40 -3.31 0.56 11.94
C MET A 40 -3.93 -0.72 11.37
N ILE A 41 -3.15 -1.81 11.28
CA ILE A 41 -3.66 -3.11 10.83
C ILE A 41 -4.76 -3.62 11.76
N SER A 42 -4.50 -3.62 13.06
CA SER A 42 -5.47 -4.08 14.06
C SER A 42 -6.78 -3.27 13.99
N GLN A 43 -6.69 -1.94 13.91
CA GLN A 43 -7.87 -1.08 13.79
C GLN A 43 -8.62 -1.29 12.47
N ALA A 44 -7.91 -1.52 11.36
CA ALA A 44 -8.52 -1.77 10.06
C ALA A 44 -9.28 -3.10 10.04
N LEU A 45 -8.66 -4.18 10.54
CA LEU A 45 -9.28 -5.51 10.63
C LEU A 45 -10.50 -5.56 11.57
N ASN A 46 -10.59 -4.62 12.52
CA ASN A 46 -11.71 -4.44 13.42
C ASN A 46 -12.74 -3.41 12.92
N GLY A 47 -12.54 -2.79 11.76
CA GLY A 47 -13.46 -1.80 11.19
C GLY A 47 -13.53 -0.46 11.96
N ILE A 48 -12.55 -0.16 12.82
CA ILE A 48 -12.54 1.05 13.65
C ILE A 48 -11.46 2.06 13.24
N TYR A 49 -10.71 1.79 12.17
CA TYR A 49 -9.67 2.69 11.70
C TYR A 49 -10.28 3.96 11.11
N LYS A 50 -10.02 5.10 11.78
CA LYS A 50 -10.54 6.42 11.37
C LYS A 50 -9.63 7.19 10.41
N GLY A 51 -8.46 6.63 10.10
CA GLY A 51 -7.52 7.26 9.17
C GLY A 51 -7.86 6.93 7.72
N ASP A 52 -6.92 7.23 6.83
CA ASP A 52 -7.06 6.96 5.39
C ASP A 52 -6.95 5.46 5.10
N ILE A 53 -8.10 4.79 5.09
CA ILE A 53 -8.21 3.35 4.81
C ILE A 53 -7.78 3.02 3.37
N LYS A 54 -7.96 3.96 2.42
CA LYS A 54 -7.59 3.77 1.01
C LYS A 54 -6.08 3.73 0.83
N LYS A 55 -5.32 4.48 1.64
CA LYS A 55 -3.86 4.34 1.72
C LYS A 55 -3.43 2.97 2.21
N LEU A 56 -4.14 2.36 3.15
CA LEU A 56 -3.85 1.00 3.61
C LEU A 56 -4.21 -0.02 2.52
N GLU A 57 -5.42 0.07 1.95
CA GLU A 57 -5.86 -0.76 0.84
C GLU A 57 -4.83 -0.77 -0.29
N ARG A 58 -4.38 0.40 -0.75
CA ARG A 58 -3.38 0.54 -1.81
C ARG A 58 -2.07 -0.20 -1.50
N ARG A 59 -1.62 -0.15 -0.24
CA ARG A 59 -0.41 -0.87 0.20
C ARG A 59 -0.63 -2.38 0.16
N VAL A 60 -1.78 -2.86 0.66
CA VAL A 60 -2.14 -4.29 0.66
C VAL A 60 -2.22 -4.82 -0.76
N ARG A 61 -2.94 -4.11 -1.63
CA ARG A 61 -3.11 -4.49 -3.04
C ARG A 61 -1.78 -4.58 -3.76
N GLY A 62 -0.88 -3.62 -3.54
CA GLY A 62 0.45 -3.63 -4.13
C GLY A 62 1.41 -4.67 -3.57
N ALA A 63 1.26 -5.06 -2.30
CA ALA A 63 2.15 -6.03 -1.67
C ALA A 63 1.71 -7.48 -1.94
N TYR A 64 0.41 -7.75 -1.89
CA TYR A 64 -0.13 -9.11 -1.83
C TYR A 64 -1.08 -9.47 -2.98
N MET A 65 -1.63 -8.49 -3.71
CA MET A 65 -2.62 -8.75 -4.78
C MET A 65 -2.08 -8.56 -6.19
N GLY A 66 -0.83 -8.11 -6.33
CA GLY A 66 -0.17 -7.96 -7.63
C GLY A 66 -0.59 -6.72 -8.43
N ASP A 67 -1.27 -5.76 -7.81
CA ASP A 67 -1.73 -4.56 -8.49
C ASP A 67 -0.55 -3.76 -9.09
N THR A 68 -0.73 -3.29 -10.33
CA THR A 68 0.21 -2.46 -11.07
C THR A 68 -0.35 -1.05 -11.33
N VAL A 69 0.55 -0.11 -11.61
CA VAL A 69 0.22 1.27 -12.00
C VAL A 69 1.06 1.70 -13.19
N MET A 70 0.54 2.64 -13.96
CA MET A 70 1.29 3.30 -15.03
C MET A 70 2.15 4.43 -14.45
N CYS A 71 3.43 4.15 -14.27
CA CYS A 71 4.44 5.15 -13.92
C CYS A 71 4.83 5.96 -15.15
N PRO A 72 4.83 7.31 -15.10
CA PRO A 72 5.25 8.14 -16.23
C PRO A 72 6.74 8.00 -16.61
N VAL A 73 7.54 7.33 -15.78
CA VAL A 73 8.98 7.10 -16.01
C VAL A 73 9.29 5.64 -16.31
N LEU A 74 8.65 4.70 -15.59
CA LEU A 74 8.94 3.26 -15.68
C LEU A 74 7.85 2.46 -16.41
N ASN A 75 6.82 3.12 -16.94
CA ASN A 75 5.61 2.47 -17.48
C ASN A 75 4.95 1.57 -16.44
N GLU A 76 4.53 0.36 -16.81
CA GLU A 76 3.87 -0.56 -15.89
C GLU A 76 4.81 -0.95 -14.73
N LEU A 77 4.33 -0.72 -13.50
CA LEU A 77 5.10 -0.94 -12.29
C LEU A 77 4.20 -1.44 -11.17
N ALA A 78 4.63 -2.48 -10.46
CA ALA A 78 3.93 -2.94 -9.26
C ALA A 78 3.75 -1.80 -8.24
N VAL A 79 2.56 -1.70 -7.64
CA VAL A 79 2.21 -0.60 -6.73
C VAL A 79 3.18 -0.50 -5.55
N ASN A 80 3.64 -1.62 -4.98
CA ASN A 80 4.63 -1.62 -3.90
C ASN A 80 5.96 -0.95 -4.33
N LYS A 81 6.43 -1.20 -5.55
CA LYS A 81 7.62 -0.56 -6.13
C LYS A 81 7.36 0.92 -6.41
N CYS A 82 6.16 1.29 -6.86
CA CYS A 82 5.77 2.69 -7.02
C CYS A 82 5.90 3.44 -5.68
N LEU A 83 5.26 2.94 -4.62
CA LEU A 83 5.32 3.53 -3.28
C LEU A 83 6.75 3.59 -2.73
N GLN A 84 7.56 2.56 -2.97
CA GLN A 84 8.97 2.56 -2.58
C GLN A 84 9.76 3.66 -3.31
N ASN A 85 9.51 3.86 -4.60
CA ASN A 85 10.16 4.92 -5.38
C ASN A 85 9.74 6.32 -4.94
N GLN A 86 8.49 6.51 -4.52
CA GLN A 86 8.00 7.80 -4.02
C GLN A 86 8.64 8.23 -2.69
N ARG A 87 8.91 7.27 -1.79
CA ARG A 87 9.52 7.53 -0.47
C ARG A 87 11.03 7.75 -0.52
N ARG A 88 11.66 7.41 -1.63
CA ARG A 88 13.11 7.47 -1.81
C ARG A 88 13.57 8.94 -1.87
N LYS A 89 14.61 9.28 -1.09
CA LYS A 89 15.27 10.59 -1.18
C LYS A 89 15.81 10.83 -2.60
N VAL A 90 15.88 12.11 -2.99
CA VAL A 90 16.49 12.52 -4.26
C VAL A 90 17.95 12.06 -4.33
N SER A 91 18.39 11.70 -5.53
CA SER A 91 19.79 11.36 -5.82
C SER A 91 20.17 12.05 -7.12
N LEU A 92 21.17 12.94 -7.06
CA LEU A 92 21.62 13.73 -8.22
C LEU A 92 22.57 12.95 -9.13
N HIS A 93 23.21 11.90 -8.60
CA HIS A 93 24.18 11.07 -9.33
C HIS A 93 23.55 9.93 -10.12
N ASN A 94 22.24 9.73 -10.00
CA ASN A 94 21.50 8.69 -10.74
C ASN A 94 20.38 9.36 -11.55
N PRO A 95 20.52 9.49 -12.88
CA PRO A 95 19.54 10.15 -13.74
C PRO A 95 18.13 9.56 -13.62
N LEU A 96 18.01 8.24 -13.51
CA LEU A 96 16.72 7.57 -13.35
C LEU A 96 16.07 7.94 -12.01
N ARG A 97 16.82 7.96 -10.92
CA ARG A 97 16.29 8.38 -9.61
C ARG A 97 15.90 9.85 -9.59
N LEU A 98 16.65 10.71 -10.28
CA LEU A 98 16.30 12.11 -10.43
C LEU A 98 15.00 12.27 -11.24
N ALA A 99 14.85 11.53 -12.35
CA ALA A 99 13.62 11.51 -13.16
C ALA A 99 12.41 11.04 -12.34
N LEU A 100 12.55 9.93 -11.61
CA LEU A 100 11.51 9.43 -10.70
C LEU A 100 11.15 10.45 -9.63
N TYR A 101 12.13 11.06 -8.98
CA TYR A 101 11.89 12.07 -7.96
C TYR A 101 11.12 13.28 -8.53
N LYS A 102 11.55 13.81 -9.69
CA LYS A 102 10.85 14.91 -10.37
C LYS A 102 9.43 14.54 -10.73
N ALA A 103 9.21 13.36 -11.30
CA ALA A 103 7.86 12.91 -11.66
C ALA A 103 6.98 12.75 -10.41
N CYS A 104 7.46 12.08 -9.37
CA CYS A 104 6.70 11.82 -8.15
C CYS A 104 6.34 13.09 -7.37
N ASN A 105 7.16 14.15 -7.44
CA ASN A 105 6.90 15.45 -6.79
C ASN A 105 6.30 16.49 -7.74
N GLY A 106 5.95 16.09 -8.96
CA GLY A 106 5.29 16.93 -9.96
C GLY A 106 3.92 16.37 -10.31
N ASN A 107 3.70 16.13 -11.60
CA ASN A 107 2.37 15.79 -12.14
C ASN A 107 2.06 14.27 -12.14
N CYS A 108 2.74 13.47 -11.32
CA CYS A 108 2.42 12.04 -11.23
C CYS A 108 1.05 11.84 -10.56
N VAL A 109 0.11 11.26 -11.30
CA VAL A 109 -1.24 10.92 -10.80
C VAL A 109 -1.19 9.95 -9.62
N ASN A 110 -0.15 9.11 -9.57
CA ASN A 110 0.02 8.08 -8.55
C ASN A 110 0.71 8.58 -7.27
N ALA A 111 1.11 9.85 -7.20
CA ALA A 111 1.85 10.39 -6.06
C ALA A 111 1.01 10.40 -4.77
N ASP A 112 1.57 9.93 -3.65
CA ASP A 112 0.86 9.80 -2.37
C ASP A 112 0.25 11.12 -1.86
N HIS A 113 0.85 12.27 -2.16
CA HIS A 113 0.31 13.60 -1.80
C HIS A 113 -0.77 14.14 -2.76
N ASN A 114 -0.88 13.57 -3.97
CA ASN A 114 -1.93 13.93 -4.92
C ASN A 114 -3.23 13.15 -4.66
N GLN A 115 -3.16 12.02 -3.96
CA GLN A 115 -4.30 11.15 -3.64
C GLN A 115 -5.19 11.71 -2.51
N GLU A 116 -4.77 12.80 -1.85
CA GLU A 116 -5.57 13.51 -0.84
C GLU A 116 -6.55 14.53 -1.45
N LYS A 117 -6.48 14.80 -2.77
CA LYS A 117 -7.25 15.85 -3.45
C LYS A 117 -8.45 15.34 -4.28
N SER A 118 -8.73 14.04 -4.26
CA SER A 118 -9.82 13.43 -5.04
C SER A 118 -10.88 12.76 -4.17
N ALA A 119 -10.93 13.10 -2.88
CA ALA A 119 -12.02 12.74 -1.96
C ALA A 119 -12.95 13.94 -1.75
#